data_AF-A0A3C0TET1-F1
#
_entry.id   AF-A0A3C0TET1-F1
#
_cell.length_a   1.000
_cell.length_b   1.000
_cell.length_c   1.000
_cell.angle_alpha   90.00
_cell.angle_beta   90.00
_cell.angle_gamma   90.00
#
_symmetry.space_group_name_H-M   'P 1'
#
loop_
_entity.id
_entity.type
_entity.pdbx_description
1 polymer ?
#
loop_
_entity_poly.entity_id
_entity_poly.type
_entity_poly.pdbx_seq_one_letter_code
_entity_poly.pdbx_strand_id
1 'polypeptide(L)'
;MSEISSISGGAGYYTAAIASGSKLMSAADGAAESAIVEKENAQVNGLTQGRQNAEDVKSLLNVADGATDKIADSLSRIRTLAVQAQNTAVLTDDDRRMIQDEVDQLKQNISDVANNTEFNKKKLL
;
A
#
# COMPACT_ATOMS: atom_id res chain seq x y z
N MET A 1 57.08 -5.54 29.06
CA MET A 1 56.15 -4.63 28.35
C MET A 1 55.20 -5.35 27.40
N SER A 2 55.44 -6.60 26.99
CA SER A 2 54.55 -7.34 26.07
C SER A 2 53.24 -7.83 26.71
N GLU A 3 53.25 -8.21 28.00
CA GLU A 3 52.04 -8.74 28.69
C GLU A 3 51.00 -7.66 29.03
N ILE A 4 51.44 -6.41 29.23
CA ILE A 4 50.53 -5.27 29.43
C ILE A 4 49.83 -4.90 28.11
N SER A 5 50.52 -5.06 26.97
CA SER A 5 49.96 -4.81 25.64
C SER A 5 48.89 -5.83 25.25
N SER A 6 49.01 -7.10 25.64
CA SER A 6 47.98 -8.12 25.37
C SER A 6 46.72 -7.90 26.23
N ILE A 7 46.88 -7.41 27.46
CA ILE A 7 45.76 -7.07 28.35
C ILE A 7 45.06 -5.79 27.87
N SER A 8 45.81 -4.79 27.39
CA SER A 8 45.27 -3.58 26.77
C SER A 8 44.51 -3.88 25.47
N GLY A 9 44.99 -4.81 24.64
CA GLY A 9 44.30 -5.25 23.42
C GLY A 9 42.99 -5.98 23.72
N GLY A 10 42.97 -6.87 24.72
CA GLY A 10 41.75 -7.56 25.16
C GLY A 10 40.72 -6.62 25.78
N ALA A 11 41.15 -5.70 26.67
CA ALA A 11 40.26 -4.73 27.30
C ALA A 11 39.59 -3.77 26.29
N GLY A 12 40.28 -3.40 25.21
CA GLY A 12 39.72 -2.63 24.10
C GLY A 12 38.64 -3.39 23.32
N TYR A 13 38.77 -4.71 23.18
CA TYR A 13 37.78 -5.54 22.50
C TYR A 13 36.49 -5.63 23.33
N TYR A 14 36.58 -6.01 24.61
CA TYR A 14 35.39 -6.14 25.46
C TYR A 14 34.65 -4.81 25.65
N THR A 15 35.36 -3.69 25.74
CA THR A 15 34.72 -2.37 25.83
C THR A 15 33.95 -2.00 24.57
N ALA A 16 34.48 -2.32 23.39
CA ALA A 16 33.76 -2.10 22.14
C ALA A 16 32.63 -3.13 21.87
N ALA A 17 32.73 -4.37 22.35
CA ALA A 17 31.60 -5.33 22.36
C ALA A 17 30.45 -4.83 23.24
N ILE A 18 30.77 -4.34 24.43
CA ILE A 18 29.77 -3.82 25.37
C ILE A 18 29.17 -2.50 24.83
N ALA A 19 29.98 -1.62 24.23
CA ALA A 19 29.51 -0.36 23.65
C ALA A 19 28.65 -0.56 22.38
N SER A 20 28.94 -1.58 21.58
CA SER A 20 28.13 -1.95 20.40
C SER A 20 26.93 -2.83 20.74
N GLY A 21 26.91 -3.46 21.93
CA GLY A 21 25.91 -4.45 22.31
C GLY A 21 25.96 -5.75 21.49
N SER A 22 26.92 -5.89 20.57
CA SER A 22 27.08 -7.05 19.70
C SER A 22 28.20 -7.97 20.18
N LYS A 23 27.88 -9.25 20.36
CA LYS A 23 28.86 -10.30 20.72
C LYS A 23 29.88 -10.59 19.60
N LEU A 24 29.51 -10.29 18.36
CA LEU A 24 30.37 -10.40 17.18
C LEU A 24 30.97 -9.03 16.87
N MET A 25 32.30 -8.92 16.96
CA MET A 25 33.01 -7.66 16.71
C MET A 25 33.88 -7.68 15.45
N SER A 26 34.17 -8.86 14.90
CA SER A 26 34.98 -9.01 13.69
C SER A 26 34.55 -10.23 12.88
N ALA A 27 34.40 -10.08 11.55
CA ALA A 27 34.13 -11.18 10.62
C ALA A 27 35.26 -12.24 10.61
N ALA A 28 36.44 -11.89 11.16
CA ALA A 28 37.58 -12.79 11.30
C ALA A 28 37.43 -13.80 12.48
N ASP A 29 36.66 -13.46 13.53
CA ASP A 29 36.45 -14.35 14.70
C ASP A 29 35.39 -15.44 14.45
N GLY A 30 34.57 -15.28 13.41
CA GLY A 30 33.48 -16.21 13.08
C GLY A 30 32.87 -15.91 11.71
N ALA A 31 33.59 -16.20 10.62
CA ALA A 31 33.13 -15.94 9.26
C ALA A 31 31.78 -16.62 8.93
N ALA A 32 31.51 -17.78 9.54
CA ALA A 32 30.23 -18.48 9.43
C ALA A 32 29.10 -17.76 10.19
N GLU A 33 29.31 -17.33 11.44
CA GLU A 33 28.31 -16.54 12.17
C GLU A 33 28.08 -15.16 11.56
N SER A 34 29.14 -14.50 11.05
CA SER A 34 29.01 -13.23 10.36
C SER A 34 28.21 -13.35 9.05
N ALA A 35 28.37 -14.46 8.33
CA ALA A 35 27.56 -14.74 7.13
C ALA A 35 26.09 -15.03 7.47
N ILE A 36 25.81 -15.66 8.62
CA ILE A 36 24.44 -15.88 9.11
C ILE A 36 23.81 -14.54 9.51
N VAL A 37 24.51 -13.69 10.25
CA VAL A 37 24.02 -12.36 10.64
C VAL A 37 23.76 -11.49 9.41
N GLU A 38 24.63 -11.50 8.41
CA GLU A 38 24.41 -10.76 7.16
C GLU A 38 23.18 -11.28 6.41
N LYS A 39 22.97 -12.61 6.39
CA LYS A 39 21.78 -13.23 5.82
C LYS A 39 20.51 -12.83 6.58
N GLU A 40 20.55 -12.80 7.90
CA GLU A 40 19.42 -12.36 8.74
C GLU A 40 19.14 -10.87 8.54
N ASN A 41 20.17 -10.02 8.48
CA ASN A 41 20.03 -8.60 8.15
C ASN A 41 19.41 -8.41 6.76
N ALA A 42 19.87 -9.18 5.76
CA ALA A 42 19.28 -9.16 4.43
C ALA A 42 17.79 -9.57 4.45
N GLN A 43 17.43 -10.56 5.26
CA GLN A 43 16.03 -10.95 5.45
C GLN A 43 15.21 -9.88 6.16
N VAL A 44 15.72 -9.27 7.23
CA VAL A 44 15.07 -8.18 7.97
C VAL A 44 14.83 -6.99 7.04
N ASN A 45 15.82 -6.63 6.22
CA ASN A 45 15.69 -5.58 5.22
C ASN A 45 14.64 -5.94 4.17
N GLY A 46 14.65 -7.18 3.68
CA GLY A 46 13.63 -7.69 2.75
C GLY A 46 12.22 -7.66 3.33
N LEU A 47 12.04 -8.08 4.59
CA LEU A 47 10.77 -8.05 5.30
C LEU A 47 10.29 -6.61 5.55
N THR A 48 11.20 -5.69 5.89
CA THR A 48 10.89 -4.28 6.10
C THR A 48 10.39 -3.65 4.80
N GLN A 49 11.09 -3.89 3.69
CA GLN A 49 10.64 -3.43 2.37
C GLN A 49 9.32 -4.08 1.95
N GLY A 50 9.14 -5.38 2.22
CA GLY A 50 7.89 -6.09 1.98
C GLY A 50 6.72 -5.50 2.75
N ARG A 51 6.95 -5.10 4.01
CA ARG A 51 5.95 -4.41 4.84
C ARG A 51 5.58 -3.05 4.25
N GLN A 52 6.57 -2.26 3.81
CA GLN A 52 6.31 -0.98 3.16
C GLN A 52 5.48 -1.16 1.88
N ASN A 53 5.84 -2.14 1.05
CA ASN A 53 5.09 -2.46 -0.15
C ASN A 53 3.64 -2.88 0.17
N ALA A 54 3.41 -3.61 1.25
CA ALA A 54 2.07 -3.99 1.69
C ALA A 54 1.23 -2.78 2.15
N GLU A 55 1.84 -1.81 2.84
CA GLU A 55 1.17 -0.55 3.21
C GLU A 55 0.82 0.30 1.98
N ASP A 56 1.69 0.31 0.96
CA ASP A 56 1.42 0.98 -0.31
C ASP A 56 0.25 0.29 -1.05
N VAL A 57 0.21 -1.05 -1.05
CA VAL A 57 -0.92 -1.84 -1.59
C VAL A 57 -2.22 -1.58 -0.82
N LYS A 58 -2.15 -1.42 0.50
CA LYS A 58 -3.31 -1.05 1.30
C LYS A 58 -3.83 0.34 0.94
N SER A 59 -2.93 1.31 0.77
CA SER A 59 -3.29 2.67 0.34
C SER A 59 -3.93 2.67 -1.04
N LEU A 60 -3.42 1.81 -1.94
CA LEU A 60 -4.02 1.50 -3.23
C LEU A 60 -5.46 1.02 -3.13
N LEU A 61 -5.70 0.00 -2.31
CA LEU A 61 -7.03 -0.58 -2.11
C LEU A 61 -8.00 0.44 -1.54
N ASN A 62 -7.58 1.29 -0.58
CA ASN A 62 -8.45 2.34 -0.05
C ASN A 62 -8.93 3.33 -1.13
N VAL A 63 -8.08 3.66 -2.11
CA VAL A 63 -8.48 4.52 -3.25
C VAL A 63 -9.45 3.78 -4.17
N ALA A 64 -9.20 2.50 -4.44
CA ALA A 64 -10.08 1.66 -5.24
C ALA A 64 -11.46 1.47 -4.57
N ASP A 65 -11.51 1.28 -3.25
CA ASP A 65 -12.75 1.18 -2.48
C ASP A 65 -13.54 2.48 -2.56
N GLY A 66 -12.89 3.64 -2.32
CA GLY A 66 -13.56 4.93 -2.42
C GLY A 66 -14.06 5.28 -3.83
N ALA A 67 -13.39 4.79 -4.88
CA ALA A 67 -13.87 4.90 -6.25
C ALA A 67 -15.08 3.98 -6.51
N THR A 68 -15.02 2.75 -6.00
CA THR A 68 -16.10 1.76 -6.12
C THR A 68 -17.37 2.22 -5.41
N ASP A 69 -17.24 2.84 -4.24
CA ASP A 69 -18.37 3.43 -3.50
C ASP A 69 -19.09 4.51 -4.32
N LYS A 70 -18.34 5.40 -4.99
CA LYS A 70 -18.93 6.43 -5.88
C LYS A 70 -19.66 5.81 -7.08
N ILE A 71 -19.11 4.74 -7.64
CA ILE A 71 -19.77 3.99 -8.72
C ILE A 71 -21.06 3.34 -8.21
N ALA A 72 -21.03 2.73 -7.02
CA ALA A 72 -22.20 2.10 -6.41
C ALA A 72 -23.32 3.13 -6.13
N ASP A 73 -22.99 4.30 -5.61
CA ASP A 73 -23.93 5.40 -5.38
C ASP A 73 -24.59 5.86 -6.69
N SER A 74 -23.78 6.03 -7.74
CA SER A 74 -24.27 6.41 -9.09
C SER A 74 -25.21 5.34 -9.67
N LEU A 75 -24.88 4.06 -9.51
CA LEU A 75 -25.74 2.95 -9.92
C LEU A 75 -27.05 2.88 -9.13
N SER A 76 -27.02 3.19 -7.82
CA SER A 76 -28.23 3.28 -6.99
C SER A 76 -29.15 4.42 -7.45
N ARG A 77 -28.58 5.56 -7.83
CA ARG A 77 -29.31 6.68 -8.44
C ARG A 77 -29.93 6.28 -9.78
N ILE A 78 -29.17 5.63 -10.67
CA ILE A 78 -29.69 5.10 -11.94
C ILE A 78 -30.86 4.13 -11.70
N ARG A 79 -30.77 3.24 -10.70
CA ARG A 79 -31.87 2.33 -10.36
C ARG A 79 -33.12 3.10 -9.92
N THR A 80 -32.97 4.14 -9.11
CA THR A 80 -34.09 4.99 -8.68
C THR A 80 -34.75 5.68 -9.87
N LEU A 81 -33.94 6.26 -10.76
CA LEU A 81 -34.39 6.88 -12.00
C LEU A 81 -35.11 5.88 -12.93
N ALA A 82 -34.62 4.64 -13.02
CA ALA A 82 -35.26 3.59 -13.82
C ALA A 82 -36.64 3.20 -13.26
N VAL A 83 -36.80 3.11 -11.94
CA VAL A 83 -38.11 2.87 -11.30
C VAL A 83 -39.03 4.07 -11.50
N GLN A 84 -38.51 5.29 -11.40
CA GLN A 84 -39.26 6.51 -11.68
C GLN A 84 -39.77 6.51 -13.13
N ALA A 85 -38.92 6.23 -14.11
CA ALA A 85 -39.27 6.16 -15.53
C ALA A 85 -40.35 5.10 -15.86
N GLN A 86 -40.43 4.01 -15.07
CA GLN A 86 -41.48 3.00 -15.22
C GLN A 86 -42.86 3.47 -14.74
N ASN A 87 -42.95 4.58 -14.01
CA ASN A 87 -44.21 5.10 -13.50
C ASN A 87 -44.97 5.91 -14.59
N THR A 88 -45.42 5.21 -15.63
CA THR A 88 -46.01 5.77 -16.85
C THR A 88 -47.39 6.42 -16.65
N ALA A 89 -48.00 6.28 -15.47
CA ALA A 89 -49.30 6.86 -15.17
C ALA A 89 -49.25 8.39 -14.96
N VAL A 90 -48.06 8.96 -14.70
CA VAL A 90 -47.88 10.38 -14.33
C VAL A 90 -46.84 11.10 -15.20
N LEU A 91 -45.91 10.36 -15.82
CA LEU A 91 -44.77 10.94 -16.56
C LEU A 91 -45.10 11.20 -18.03
N THR A 92 -44.71 12.38 -18.50
CA THR A 92 -44.77 12.74 -19.92
C THR A 92 -43.57 12.19 -20.70
N ASP A 93 -43.63 12.24 -22.03
CA ASP A 93 -42.52 11.85 -22.90
C ASP A 93 -41.27 12.71 -22.68
N ASP A 94 -41.44 13.99 -22.38
CA ASP A 94 -40.35 14.92 -22.09
C ASP A 94 -39.68 14.60 -20.75
N ASP A 95 -40.45 14.26 -19.71
CA ASP A 95 -39.89 13.87 -18.41
C ASP A 95 -39.04 12.59 -18.52
N ARG A 96 -39.49 11.61 -19.32
CA ARG A 96 -38.69 10.41 -19.58
C ARG A 96 -37.38 10.73 -20.30
N ARG A 97 -37.40 11.74 -21.16
CA ARG A 97 -36.20 12.22 -21.87
C ARG A 97 -35.20 12.86 -20.90
N MET A 98 -35.67 13.71 -19.98
CA MET A 98 -34.82 14.28 -18.94
C MET A 98 -34.23 13.22 -18.00
N ILE A 99 -35.02 12.20 -17.63
CA ILE A 99 -34.52 11.07 -16.83
C ILE A 99 -33.43 10.31 -17.59
N GLN A 100 -33.62 10.09 -18.89
CA GLN A 100 -32.62 9.42 -19.73
C GLN A 100 -31.32 10.24 -19.81
N ASP A 101 -31.42 11.57 -19.97
CA ASP A 101 -30.25 12.46 -19.98
C ASP A 101 -29.48 12.39 -18.65
N GLU A 102 -30.18 12.36 -17.50
CA GLU A 102 -29.55 12.19 -16.18
C GLU A 102 -28.85 10.81 -16.07
N VAL A 103 -29.47 9.74 -16.57
CA VAL A 103 -28.86 8.41 -16.60
C VAL A 103 -27.60 8.37 -17.46
N ASP A 104 -27.62 9.00 -18.63
CA ASP A 104 -26.44 9.04 -19.50
C ASP A 104 -25.30 9.87 -18.89
N GLN A 105 -25.62 10.96 -18.18
CA GLN A 105 -24.63 11.73 -17.45
C GLN A 105 -24.02 10.95 -16.27
N LEU A 106 -24.83 10.16 -15.55
CA LEU A 106 -24.34 9.26 -14.50
C LEU A 106 -23.45 8.15 -15.07
N LYS A 107 -23.81 7.58 -16.23
CA LYS A 107 -22.96 6.59 -16.92
C LYS A 107 -21.62 7.19 -17.34
N GLN A 108 -21.63 8.43 -17.83
CA GLN A 108 -20.39 9.12 -18.18
C GLN A 108 -19.53 9.37 -16.94
N ASN A 109 -20.13 9.81 -15.83
CA ASN A 109 -19.42 9.97 -14.57
C ASN A 109 -18.81 8.65 -14.06
N ILE A 110 -19.53 7.52 -14.14
CA ILE A 110 -18.99 6.20 -13.81
C ILE A 110 -17.79 5.87 -14.69
N SER A 111 -17.87 6.15 -15.99
CA SER A 111 -16.75 5.93 -16.91
C SER A 111 -15.55 6.82 -16.57
N ASP A 112 -15.78 8.07 -16.20
CA ASP A 112 -14.73 8.99 -15.78
C ASP A 112 -14.08 8.55 -14.46
N VAL A 113 -14.88 8.12 -13.48
CA VAL A 113 -14.36 7.58 -12.21
C VAL A 113 -13.54 6.33 -12.49
N ALA A 114 -14.03 5.40 -13.31
CA ALA A 114 -13.27 4.21 -13.68
C ALA A 114 -11.94 4.57 -14.38
N ASN A 115 -11.99 5.47 -15.37
CA ASN A 115 -10.83 5.82 -16.18
C ASN A 115 -9.78 6.67 -15.44
N ASN A 116 -10.21 7.47 -14.45
CA ASN A 116 -9.36 8.39 -13.69
C ASN A 116 -9.01 7.85 -12.28
N THR A 117 -9.46 6.65 -11.91
CA THR A 117 -9.00 6.00 -10.67
C THR A 117 -7.57 5.52 -10.86
N GLU A 118 -6.63 6.39 -10.46
CA GLU A 118 -5.20 6.16 -10.55
C GLU A 118 -4.56 6.26 -9.16
N PHE A 119 -3.60 5.39 -8.88
CA PHE A 119 -2.70 5.55 -7.75
C PHE A 119 -1.26 5.44 -8.24
N ASN A 120 -0.45 6.44 -7.89
CA ASN A 120 0.94 6.53 -8.30
C ASN A 120 1.16 6.33 -9.82
N LYS A 121 0.31 6.99 -10.64
CA LYS A 121 0.31 6.92 -12.12
C LYS A 121 0.01 5.54 -12.70
N LYS A 122 -0.42 4.57 -11.90
CA LYS A 122 -0.96 3.30 -12.37
C LYS A 122 -2.49 3.35 -12.31
N LYS A 123 -3.12 3.10 -13.45
CA LYS A 123 -4.56 2.86 -13.54
C LYS A 123 -4.93 1.61 -12.75
N LEU A 124 -6.00 1.70 -11.97
CA LEU A 124 -6.46 0.61 -11.09
C LEU A 124 -7.67 -0.14 -11.61
N LEU A 125 -8.40 0.46 -12.55
CA LEU A 125 -9.62 -0.06 -13.16
C LEU A 125 -9.45 -0.11 -14.69
#